data_AF-A0A9D1CHI0-F1
#
_entry.id   AF-A0A9D1CHI0-F1
#
_cell.length_a   1.000
_cell.length_b   1.000
_cell.length_c   1.000
_cell.angle_alpha   90.00
_cell.angle_beta   90.00
_cell.angle_gamma   90.00
#
_symmetry.space_group_name_H-M   'P 1'
#
loop_
_entity.id
_entity.type
_entity.pdbx_description
1 polymer ?
#
loop_
_entity_poly.entity_id
_entity_poly.type
_entity_poly.pdbx_seq_one_letter_code
_entity_poly.pdbx_strand_id
1 'polypeptide(L)'
;MRQSRSFKEYVENNLDNQMWRAIEEFLPSVDPSVLDLRLNRVRNVGEIELYDTDLQFVDVSDLPGSAIEFDVVMDATLIIHDEDRYHNDESEAAHQWFMIRCRGDLDRKLSDLEIYDVCVYNRRNHQKRPMSNALVPIIYKDDLEKEAEAFLRKYYKEALLQPTWVNPSELARRMKLTVVQHRISEDMSVFGQIYFRETDAKLYDGEKKAETVKHVMPGTVIVDPNVAFQRNLGAYNNTIVHECVHWELHKKAFALEQLYNEDATQIKCKVVGGVEDPNNDDTKWMEWQANALAPRIQMPLAMFKRQASAMIRKYRDELGIFELCELMPFVIDELAAFFMVSRTAAKLRMIDAGYEEAAGAFIYIDGHYVKPHTYKKGSIKHNQTYSIPAKDAAIQSIINPKLKDAGHYVYIDSHFVLNHPRYVIQDENGETQMTPYARYHVDECCLAFDLSIRGKVEERYHRECFLNRDKGSPIDFEIVYKGENGELDAESRKKLIRDTVMEEARVLDGLSNNYTKAWKELLKWRGISQAELSRRTMITEKTIGNIINGETSGTLNNVVLMCLAAHLPWDMSDYLIQRSGHQFRFSNDDHIWYRFVLMHMNSKEIPEIQAFLQEHGASPL
;
A
#
# COMPACT_ATOMS: atom_id res chain seq x y z
N MET A 1 16.97 23.98 12.93
CA MET A 1 16.16 23.74 11.73
C MET A 1 17.11 23.74 10.56
N ARG A 2 17.31 22.61 9.87
CA ARG A 2 17.99 22.66 8.56
C ARG A 2 17.03 23.39 7.63
N GLN A 3 17.43 24.55 7.11
CA GLN A 3 16.72 25.19 6.00
C GLN A 3 16.56 24.14 4.88
N SER A 4 15.33 23.98 4.39
CA SER A 4 15.05 23.19 3.19
C SER A 4 15.85 23.82 2.05
N ARG A 5 16.80 23.11 1.43
CA ARG A 5 17.71 23.66 0.42
C ARG A 5 17.08 23.56 -0.97
N SER A 6 16.50 24.64 -1.44
CA SER A 6 15.82 24.70 -2.74
C SER A 6 16.69 25.33 -3.83
N PHE A 7 16.39 25.02 -5.09
CA PHE A 7 17.01 25.67 -6.24
C PHE A 7 16.58 27.14 -6.35
N LYS A 8 15.33 27.47 -6.00
CA LYS A 8 14.86 28.86 -5.87
C LYS A 8 15.78 29.67 -4.96
N GLU A 9 16.04 29.19 -3.73
CA GLU A 9 16.96 29.86 -2.80
C GLU A 9 18.39 29.95 -3.35
N TYR A 10 18.82 28.99 -4.17
CA TYR A 10 20.16 29.04 -4.76
C TYR A 10 20.24 30.21 -5.75
N VAL A 11 19.23 30.36 -6.60
CA VAL A 11 19.10 31.48 -7.54
C VAL A 11 19.05 32.80 -6.77
N GLU A 12 18.22 32.90 -5.74
CA GLU A 12 18.06 34.10 -4.90
C GLU A 12 19.39 34.52 -4.25
N ASN A 13 20.15 33.58 -3.70
CA ASN A 13 21.37 33.91 -2.96
C ASN A 13 22.62 34.07 -3.83
N ASN A 14 22.64 33.53 -5.05
CA ASN A 14 23.87 33.43 -5.85
C ASN A 14 23.77 34.03 -7.25
N LEU A 15 22.55 34.14 -7.80
CA LEU A 15 22.32 34.55 -9.20
C LEU A 15 21.52 35.86 -9.33
N ASP A 16 21.03 36.44 -8.22
CA ASP A 16 20.19 37.64 -8.21
C ASP A 16 20.80 38.82 -8.99
N ASN A 17 22.08 39.12 -8.77
CA ASN A 17 22.79 40.17 -9.50
C ASN A 17 22.82 39.95 -11.02
N GLN A 18 22.94 38.70 -11.47
CA GLN A 18 22.92 38.35 -12.89
C GLN A 18 21.51 38.54 -13.46
N MET A 19 20.47 38.20 -12.69
CA MET A 19 19.08 38.38 -13.10
C MET A 19 18.70 39.86 -13.19
N TRP A 20 19.11 40.66 -12.20
CA TRP A 20 18.98 42.13 -12.21
C TRP A 20 19.56 42.72 -13.50
N ARG A 21 20.83 42.41 -13.79
CA ARG A 21 21.52 42.94 -14.98
C ARG A 21 20.83 42.54 -16.28
N ALA A 22 20.31 41.31 -16.35
CA ALA A 22 19.59 40.87 -17.53
C ALA A 22 18.30 41.68 -17.77
N ILE A 23 17.56 42.03 -16.71
CA ILE A 23 16.38 42.90 -16.83
C ILE A 23 16.82 44.33 -17.19
N GLU A 24 17.83 44.86 -16.50
CA GLU A 24 18.37 46.21 -16.74
C GLU A 24 18.84 46.40 -18.19
N GLU A 25 19.52 45.39 -18.77
CA GLU A 25 19.95 45.40 -20.17
C GLU A 25 18.78 45.20 -21.16
N PHE A 26 17.71 44.52 -20.73
CA PHE A 26 16.51 44.30 -21.56
C PHE A 26 15.63 45.54 -21.69
N LEU A 27 15.45 46.30 -20.60
CA LEU A 27 14.51 47.44 -20.53
C LEU A 27 14.72 48.51 -21.62
N PRO A 28 15.94 48.92 -22.02
CA PRO A 28 16.13 49.89 -23.10
C PRO A 28 15.74 49.36 -24.49
N SER A 29 15.66 48.04 -24.66
CA SER A 29 15.38 47.38 -25.94
C SER A 29 13.92 47.01 -26.15
N VAL A 30 13.11 47.02 -25.08
CA VAL A 30 11.71 46.60 -25.13
C VAL A 30 10.80 47.74 -25.59
N ASP A 31 9.84 47.44 -26.45
CA ASP A 31 8.75 48.38 -26.75
C ASP A 31 7.86 48.53 -25.49
N PRO A 32 7.69 49.76 -24.95
CA PRO A 32 6.88 49.97 -23.75
C PRO A 32 5.45 49.43 -23.83
N SER A 33 4.88 49.30 -25.03
CA SER A 33 3.53 48.74 -25.23
C SER A 33 3.41 47.26 -24.90
N VAL A 34 4.53 46.54 -24.80
CA VAL A 34 4.59 45.12 -24.40
C VAL A 34 4.53 44.95 -22.88
N LEU A 35 4.85 46.01 -22.13
CA LEU A 35 4.80 46.03 -20.67
C LEU A 35 3.35 46.28 -20.19
N ASP A 36 2.90 45.57 -19.16
CA ASP A 36 1.58 45.73 -18.54
C ASP A 36 1.61 46.88 -17.51
N LEU A 37 1.96 48.08 -17.96
CA LEU A 37 2.12 49.26 -17.11
C LEU A 37 0.77 49.96 -16.92
N ARG A 38 0.27 49.98 -15.68
CA ARG A 38 -0.97 50.69 -15.31
C ARG A 38 -0.64 52.06 -14.73
N LEU A 39 -0.41 53.03 -15.61
CA LEU A 39 0.00 54.39 -15.25
C LEU A 39 -1.18 55.35 -15.20
N ASN A 40 -1.18 56.25 -14.23
CA ASN A 40 -2.21 57.27 -14.01
C ASN A 40 -1.68 58.70 -14.15
N ARG A 41 -0.39 58.93 -13.86
CA ARG A 41 0.24 60.25 -13.83
C ARG A 41 1.11 60.50 -15.06
N VAL A 42 1.85 59.48 -15.50
CA VAL A 42 2.67 59.53 -16.70
C VAL A 42 1.79 59.41 -17.94
N ARG A 43 1.88 60.37 -18.87
CA ARG A 43 1.04 60.40 -20.08
C ARG A 43 1.68 59.69 -21.26
N ASN A 44 2.98 59.89 -21.45
CA ASN A 44 3.79 59.22 -22.48
C ASN A 44 4.98 58.57 -21.79
N VAL A 45 5.19 57.28 -22.04
CA VAL A 45 6.28 56.52 -21.42
C VAL A 45 7.61 56.95 -22.05
N GLY A 46 8.46 57.59 -21.25
CA GLY A 46 9.83 57.92 -21.59
C GLY A 46 10.81 56.87 -21.07
N GLU A 47 11.74 57.30 -20.23
CA GLU A 47 12.75 56.41 -19.63
C GLU A 47 12.15 55.53 -18.53
N ILE A 48 12.59 54.27 -18.49
CA ILE A 48 12.17 53.25 -17.54
C ILE A 48 13.41 52.83 -16.75
N GLU A 49 13.41 53.10 -15.45
CA GLU A 49 14.50 52.76 -14.54
C GLU A 49 14.12 51.55 -13.68
N LEU A 50 15.02 50.58 -13.54
CA LEU A 50 14.84 49.44 -12.64
C LEU A 50 15.19 49.85 -11.20
N TYR A 51 14.24 49.72 -10.27
CA TYR A 51 14.41 50.17 -8.88
C TYR A 51 14.56 49.02 -7.88
N ASP A 52 13.79 47.95 -8.04
CA ASP A 52 13.87 46.77 -7.17
C ASP A 52 13.42 45.52 -7.93
N THR A 53 13.86 44.34 -7.51
CA THR A 53 13.42 43.06 -8.07
C THR A 53 13.19 42.03 -6.98
N ASP A 54 12.07 41.32 -7.04
CA ASP A 54 11.72 40.24 -6.11
C ASP A 54 11.52 38.90 -6.84
N LEU A 55 12.21 37.85 -6.37
CA LEU A 55 12.16 36.53 -6.99
C LEU A 55 10.85 35.79 -6.62
N GLN A 56 9.96 35.65 -7.60
CA GLN A 56 8.67 34.99 -7.38
C GLN A 56 8.80 33.47 -7.35
N PHE A 57 9.36 32.87 -8.40
CA PHE A 57 9.59 31.43 -8.48
C PHE A 57 10.62 31.08 -9.56
N VAL A 58 11.09 29.84 -9.49
CA VAL A 58 11.99 29.24 -10.49
C VAL A 58 11.37 27.94 -10.95
N ASP A 59 11.16 27.81 -12.24
CA ASP A 59 10.70 26.56 -12.85
C ASP A 59 11.90 25.89 -13.53
N VAL A 60 12.14 24.60 -13.27
CA VAL A 60 13.32 23.88 -13.78
C VAL A 60 12.92 22.73 -14.70
N SER A 61 13.60 22.64 -15.84
CA SER A 61 13.46 21.59 -16.84
C SER A 61 14.72 20.73 -16.95
N ASP A 62 14.50 19.41 -17.04
CA ASP A 62 15.56 18.42 -17.18
C ASP A 62 16.20 18.42 -18.58
N LEU A 63 17.54 18.58 -18.64
CA LEU A 63 18.36 18.38 -19.84
C LEU A 63 19.31 17.18 -19.71
N PRO A 64 19.87 16.62 -20.80
CA PRO A 64 20.81 15.51 -20.72
C PRO A 64 22.05 15.78 -19.85
N GLY A 65 22.51 14.76 -19.12
CA GLY A 65 23.68 14.87 -18.24
C GLY A 65 23.36 15.65 -16.96
N SER A 66 24.26 16.54 -16.55
CA SER A 66 24.08 17.42 -15.40
C SER A 66 23.57 18.83 -15.78
N ALA A 67 23.25 19.04 -17.06
CA ALA A 67 22.69 20.29 -17.54
C ALA A 67 21.24 20.49 -17.08
N ILE A 68 20.85 21.73 -16.84
CA ILE A 68 19.48 22.14 -16.56
C ILE A 68 19.13 23.38 -17.39
N GLU A 69 17.86 23.47 -17.76
CA GLU A 69 17.24 24.70 -18.23
C GLU A 69 16.29 25.18 -17.14
N PHE A 70 16.24 26.48 -16.88
CA PHE A 70 15.35 27.02 -15.87
C PHE A 70 14.88 28.42 -16.22
N ASP A 71 13.63 28.69 -15.87
CA ASP A 71 13.00 29.99 -16.04
C ASP A 71 12.94 30.67 -14.67
N VAL A 72 13.53 31.85 -14.55
CA VAL A 72 13.51 32.68 -13.34
C VAL A 72 12.46 33.76 -13.53
N VAL A 73 11.44 33.77 -12.67
CA VAL A 73 10.37 34.78 -12.73
C VAL A 73 10.58 35.81 -11.62
N MET A 74 10.79 37.06 -12.02
CA MET A 74 11.01 38.18 -11.12
C MET A 74 9.89 39.21 -11.25
N ASP A 75 9.45 39.77 -10.13
CA ASP A 75 8.62 40.97 -10.07
C ASP A 75 9.55 42.19 -9.97
N ALA A 76 9.61 43.00 -11.02
CA ALA A 76 10.42 44.19 -11.06
C ALA A 76 9.58 45.43 -10.72
N THR A 77 10.06 46.21 -9.76
CA THR A 77 9.58 47.58 -9.52
C THR A 77 10.32 48.51 -10.46
N LEU A 78 9.58 49.13 -11.36
CA LEU A 78 10.07 50.07 -12.36
C LEU A 78 9.65 51.50 -11.99
N ILE A 79 10.55 52.46 -12.14
CA ILE A 79 10.23 53.89 -12.09
C ILE A 79 10.15 54.40 -13.51
N ILE A 80 8.96 54.89 -13.88
CA ILE A 80 8.67 55.32 -15.24
C ILE A 80 8.56 56.82 -15.26
N HIS A 81 9.32 57.44 -16.16
CA HIS A 81 9.33 58.88 -16.35
C HIS A 81 8.52 59.28 -17.57
N ASP A 82 7.89 60.46 -17.51
CA ASP A 82 7.26 61.05 -18.69
C ASP A 82 8.32 61.42 -19.74
N GLU A 83 7.99 61.21 -21.02
CA GLU A 83 8.86 61.55 -22.15
C GLU A 83 9.21 63.05 -22.16
N ASP A 84 8.28 63.92 -21.77
CA ASP A 84 8.48 65.37 -21.71
C ASP A 84 8.98 65.83 -20.32
N ARG A 85 10.19 65.34 -19.93
CA ARG A 85 10.84 65.72 -18.67
C ARG A 85 11.10 67.23 -18.50
N TYR A 86 11.01 68.03 -19.58
CA TYR A 86 11.22 69.48 -19.53
C TYR A 86 9.99 70.25 -19.03
N HIS A 87 8.78 69.70 -19.26
CA HIS A 87 7.52 70.33 -18.88
C HIS A 87 6.71 69.51 -17.87
N ASN A 88 7.05 68.23 -17.67
CA ASN A 88 6.39 67.32 -16.75
C ASN A 88 7.43 66.46 -16.01
N ASP A 89 7.65 66.72 -14.72
CA ASP A 89 8.58 65.94 -13.87
C ASP A 89 7.84 64.82 -13.10
N GLU A 90 6.72 64.35 -13.63
CA GLU A 90 5.95 63.26 -13.05
C GLU A 90 6.65 61.92 -13.34
N SER A 91 6.83 61.12 -12.29
CA SER A 91 7.22 59.73 -12.38
C SER A 91 6.25 58.85 -11.61
N GLU A 92 6.11 57.60 -12.04
CA GLU A 92 5.22 56.63 -11.40
C GLU A 92 5.92 55.28 -11.27
N ALA A 93 5.79 54.67 -10.10
CA ALA A 93 6.27 53.32 -9.87
C ALA A 93 5.24 52.31 -10.40
N ALA A 94 5.69 51.32 -11.16
CA ALA A 94 4.85 50.22 -11.64
C ALA A 94 5.56 48.88 -11.45
N HIS A 95 4.75 47.82 -11.36
CA HIS A 95 5.25 46.45 -11.24
C HIS A 95 5.15 45.74 -12.58
N GLN A 96 6.21 45.05 -12.96
CA GLN A 96 6.26 44.24 -14.17
C GLN A 96 6.94 42.91 -13.89
N TRP A 97 6.24 41.82 -14.21
CA TRP A 97 6.83 40.48 -14.10
C TRP A 97 7.62 40.15 -15.35
N PHE A 98 8.87 39.75 -15.17
CA PHE A 98 9.76 39.27 -16.21
C PHE A 98 10.06 37.78 -16.02
N MET A 99 10.27 37.09 -17.13
CA MET A 99 10.77 35.72 -17.18
C MET A 99 12.12 35.72 -17.87
N ILE A 100 13.13 35.24 -17.16
CA ILE A 100 14.52 35.15 -17.60
C ILE A 100 14.82 33.68 -17.84
N ARG A 101 15.19 33.33 -19.08
CA ARG A 101 15.48 31.94 -19.44
C ARG A 101 16.97 31.67 -19.34
N CYS A 102 17.29 30.66 -18.56
CA CYS A 102 18.65 30.32 -18.18
C CYS A 102 18.99 28.88 -18.54
N ARG A 103 20.27 28.62 -18.78
CA ARG A 103 20.83 27.27 -18.89
C ARG A 103 22.17 27.20 -18.19
N GLY A 104 22.49 26.05 -17.61
CA GLY A 104 23.81 25.80 -17.03
C GLY A 104 24.05 24.33 -16.67
N ASP A 105 25.26 23.99 -16.24
CA ASP A 105 25.64 22.63 -15.83
C ASP A 105 25.96 22.55 -14.32
N LEU A 106 25.28 21.62 -13.62
CA LEU A 106 25.46 21.41 -12.18
C LEU A 106 26.84 20.81 -11.84
N ASP A 107 27.44 20.01 -12.71
CA ASP A 107 28.81 19.47 -12.48
C ASP A 107 29.85 20.61 -12.54
N ARG A 108 29.51 21.74 -13.19
CA ARG A 108 30.32 22.96 -13.25
C ARG A 108 29.88 24.02 -12.23
N LYS A 109 29.03 23.65 -11.26
CA LYS A 109 28.46 24.55 -10.26
C LYS A 109 27.79 25.79 -10.87
N LEU A 110 27.19 25.64 -12.07
CA LEU A 110 26.55 26.72 -12.83
C LEU A 110 27.47 27.91 -13.13
N SER A 111 28.80 27.71 -13.12
CA SER A 111 29.76 28.73 -13.56
C SER A 111 29.68 29.02 -15.06
N ASP A 112 29.01 28.17 -15.82
CA ASP A 112 28.70 28.32 -17.24
C ASP A 112 27.25 28.78 -17.49
N LEU A 113 26.67 29.53 -16.54
CA LEU A 113 25.35 30.12 -16.68
C LEU A 113 25.24 30.94 -17.97
N GLU A 114 24.27 30.58 -18.79
CA GLU A 114 23.87 31.29 -20.00
C GLU A 114 22.45 31.83 -19.78
N ILE A 115 22.30 33.15 -19.82
CA ILE A 115 21.00 33.82 -19.93
C ILE A 115 20.78 34.08 -21.41
N TYR A 116 19.80 33.40 -22.01
CA TYR A 116 19.61 33.42 -23.46
C TYR A 116 18.34 34.16 -23.91
N ASP A 117 17.44 34.50 -22.99
CA ASP A 117 16.20 35.23 -23.29
C ASP A 117 15.67 35.94 -22.04
N VAL A 118 15.08 37.11 -22.25
CA VAL A 118 14.33 37.87 -21.22
C VAL A 118 13.06 38.35 -21.89
N CYS A 119 11.91 38.08 -21.28
CA CYS A 119 10.63 38.52 -21.81
C CYS A 119 9.63 38.83 -20.69
N VAL A 120 8.54 39.52 -21.04
CA VAL A 120 7.41 39.72 -20.13
C VAL A 120 6.79 38.37 -19.79
N TYR A 121 6.62 38.10 -18.50
CA TYR A 121 6.08 36.83 -18.04
C TYR A 121 4.66 36.58 -18.55
N ASN A 122 4.41 35.36 -19.03
CA ASN A 122 3.10 34.88 -19.43
C ASN A 122 2.84 33.49 -18.87
N ARG A 123 1.71 33.34 -18.16
CA ARG A 123 1.27 32.11 -17.49
C ARG A 123 1.10 30.89 -18.43
N ARG A 124 1.08 31.06 -19.75
CA ARG A 124 0.88 29.96 -20.71
C ARG A 124 2.13 29.13 -21.03
N ASN A 125 3.30 29.50 -20.51
CA ASN A 125 4.53 28.75 -20.76
C ASN A 125 4.54 27.44 -19.98
N HIS A 126 4.57 26.32 -20.69
CA HIS A 126 4.67 24.99 -20.08
C HIS A 126 6.08 24.46 -20.26
N GLN A 127 6.67 24.03 -19.17
CA GLN A 127 7.99 23.40 -19.16
C GLN A 127 7.95 21.97 -19.69
N LYS A 128 9.02 21.58 -20.39
CA LYS A 128 9.21 20.21 -20.89
C LYS A 128 10.07 19.47 -19.87
N ARG A 129 9.57 18.34 -19.35
CA ARG A 129 10.24 17.56 -18.30
C ARG A 129 10.52 18.38 -17.04
N PRO A 130 9.47 18.88 -16.37
CA PRO A 130 9.64 19.69 -15.19
C PRO A 130 10.34 18.92 -14.07
N MET A 131 10.96 19.65 -13.15
CA MET A 131 11.57 19.16 -11.93
C MET A 131 11.03 19.95 -10.73
N SER A 132 11.07 19.39 -9.50
CA SER A 132 10.81 20.19 -8.30
C SER A 132 11.93 21.19 -8.04
N ASN A 133 11.70 22.06 -7.07
CA ASN A 133 12.72 22.94 -6.51
C ASN A 133 13.91 22.18 -5.88
N ALA A 134 13.81 20.88 -5.60
CA ALA A 134 14.96 20.06 -5.20
C ALA A 134 15.61 19.33 -6.38
N LEU A 135 15.29 19.69 -7.61
CA LEU A 135 15.77 19.04 -8.84
C LEU A 135 15.46 17.54 -8.90
N VAL A 136 14.31 17.14 -8.35
CA VAL A 136 13.75 15.80 -8.54
C VAL A 136 12.81 15.85 -9.75
N PRO A 137 12.95 14.96 -10.75
CA PRO A 137 12.05 14.93 -11.91
C PRO A 137 10.58 14.79 -11.51
N ILE A 138 9.67 15.53 -12.13
CA ILE A 138 8.23 15.38 -11.85
C ILE A 138 7.65 14.23 -12.68
N ILE A 139 7.44 13.08 -12.03
CA ILE A 139 6.83 11.90 -12.65
C ILE A 139 5.45 11.65 -12.04
N TYR A 140 4.42 11.60 -12.87
CA TYR A 140 3.07 11.26 -12.44
C TYR A 140 2.83 9.75 -12.50
N LYS A 141 1.85 9.28 -11.73
CA LYS A 141 1.51 7.85 -11.65
C LYS A 141 1.20 7.22 -13.01
N ASP A 142 0.51 7.96 -13.88
CA ASP A 142 0.12 7.47 -15.21
C ASP A 142 1.30 7.39 -16.19
N ASP A 143 2.41 8.09 -15.89
CA ASP A 143 3.63 8.08 -16.70
C ASP A 143 4.62 6.96 -16.30
N LEU A 144 4.42 6.29 -15.16
CA LEU A 144 5.38 5.32 -14.61
C LEU A 144 5.74 4.18 -15.58
N GLU A 145 4.79 3.68 -16.38
CA GLU A 145 5.08 2.64 -17.38
C GLU A 145 5.94 3.18 -18.52
N LYS A 146 5.66 4.41 -18.97
CA LYS A 146 6.43 5.08 -20.03
C LYS A 146 7.86 5.37 -19.58
N GLU A 147 8.04 5.80 -18.33
CA GLU A 147 9.36 6.03 -17.75
C GLU A 147 10.15 4.72 -17.58
N ALA A 148 9.51 3.65 -17.10
CA ALA A 148 10.15 2.33 -17.03
C ALA A 148 10.55 1.80 -18.41
N GLU A 149 9.71 1.99 -19.44
CA GLU A 149 10.07 1.64 -20.81
C GLU A 149 11.23 2.49 -21.35
N ALA A 150 11.23 3.80 -21.11
CA ALA A 150 12.32 4.69 -21.54
C ALA A 150 13.66 4.28 -20.91
N PHE A 151 13.64 3.95 -19.61
CA PHE A 151 14.78 3.41 -18.89
C PHE A 151 15.30 2.12 -19.54
N LEU A 152 14.41 1.17 -19.84
CA LEU A 152 14.78 -0.10 -20.48
C LEU A 152 15.27 0.09 -21.92
N ARG A 153 14.71 1.03 -22.70
CA ARG A 153 15.21 1.34 -24.05
C ARG A 153 16.67 1.79 -24.02
N LYS A 154 17.08 2.51 -22.97
CA LYS A 154 18.44 3.00 -22.77
C LYS A 154 19.40 1.89 -22.34
N TYR A 155 18.98 1.04 -21.39
CA TYR A 155 19.91 0.12 -20.69
C TYR A 155 19.68 -1.37 -20.92
N TYR A 156 18.48 -1.80 -21.35
CA TYR A 156 18.11 -3.22 -21.44
C TYR A 156 17.01 -3.49 -22.50
N LYS A 157 17.23 -3.00 -23.73
CA LYS A 157 16.19 -2.94 -24.79
C LYS A 157 15.54 -4.28 -25.13
N GLU A 158 16.28 -5.39 -25.02
CA GLU A 158 15.80 -6.73 -25.32
C GLU A 158 14.66 -7.18 -24.39
N ALA A 159 14.61 -6.66 -23.17
CA ALA A 159 13.53 -6.93 -22.21
C ALA A 159 12.17 -6.35 -22.63
N LEU A 160 12.15 -5.51 -23.68
CA LEU A 160 10.92 -4.99 -24.29
C LEU A 160 10.45 -5.80 -25.50
N LEU A 161 11.28 -6.71 -26.01
CA LEU A 161 10.99 -7.49 -27.23
C LEU A 161 10.32 -8.83 -26.91
N GLN A 162 10.75 -9.48 -25.83
CA GLN A 162 10.21 -10.75 -25.37
C GLN A 162 10.27 -10.85 -23.84
N PRO A 163 9.43 -11.69 -23.21
CA PRO A 163 9.54 -12.01 -21.79
C PRO A 163 10.98 -12.35 -21.41
N THR A 164 11.57 -11.54 -20.54
CA THR A 164 12.99 -11.62 -20.19
C THR A 164 13.14 -11.22 -18.74
N TRP A 165 13.91 -12.00 -17.98
CA TRP A 165 14.41 -11.57 -16.69
C TRP A 165 15.45 -10.46 -16.87
N VAL A 166 15.18 -9.29 -16.29
CA VAL A 166 16.15 -8.18 -16.23
C VAL A 166 17.14 -8.46 -15.11
N ASN A 167 18.30 -9.06 -15.45
CA ASN A 167 19.35 -9.34 -14.48
C ASN A 167 19.88 -8.02 -13.86
N PRO A 168 19.73 -7.79 -12.54
CA PRO A 168 20.07 -6.52 -11.92
C PRO A 168 21.56 -6.16 -11.98
N SER A 169 22.45 -7.15 -11.82
CA SER A 169 23.89 -6.93 -11.90
C SER A 169 24.32 -6.56 -13.32
N GLU A 170 23.72 -7.19 -14.33
CA GLU A 170 23.97 -6.86 -15.73
C GLU A 170 23.40 -5.48 -16.09
N LEU A 171 22.21 -5.14 -15.58
CA LEU A 171 21.63 -3.81 -15.74
C LEU A 171 22.57 -2.73 -15.16
N ALA A 172 23.00 -2.90 -13.91
CA ALA A 172 23.93 -1.98 -13.24
C ALA A 172 25.24 -1.85 -14.05
N ARG A 173 25.82 -2.97 -14.51
CA ARG A 173 27.02 -2.97 -15.34
C ARG A 173 26.83 -2.17 -16.65
N ARG A 174 25.69 -2.30 -17.32
CA ARG A 174 25.36 -1.53 -18.54
C ARG A 174 25.19 -0.03 -18.27
N MET A 175 24.76 0.33 -17.07
CA MET A 175 24.73 1.71 -16.57
C MET A 175 26.10 2.22 -16.12
N LYS A 176 27.15 1.38 -16.22
CA LYS A 176 28.52 1.64 -15.73
C LYS A 176 28.60 1.77 -14.20
N LEU A 177 27.71 1.09 -13.50
CA LEU A 177 27.70 0.99 -12.04
C LEU A 177 28.44 -0.25 -11.56
N THR A 178 28.97 -0.18 -10.34
CA THR A 178 29.59 -1.31 -9.64
C THR A 178 28.69 -1.76 -8.51
N VAL A 179 28.35 -3.06 -8.46
CA VAL A 179 27.56 -3.62 -7.36
C VAL A 179 28.50 -4.32 -6.38
N VAL A 180 28.40 -3.98 -5.09
CA VAL A 180 29.21 -4.53 -4.01
C VAL A 180 28.28 -5.12 -2.95
N GLN A 181 28.52 -6.37 -2.58
CA GLN A 181 27.82 -6.99 -1.44
C GLN A 181 28.56 -6.66 -0.16
N HIS A 182 27.89 -6.02 0.79
CA HIS A 182 28.45 -5.75 2.12
C HIS A 182 27.32 -5.45 3.10
N ARG A 183 27.45 -5.90 4.35
CA ARG A 183 26.51 -5.50 5.40
C ARG A 183 26.59 -4.01 5.64
N ILE A 184 25.44 -3.34 5.74
CA ILE A 184 25.40 -1.88 5.81
C ILE A 184 25.20 -1.43 7.25
N SER A 185 24.21 -2.00 7.95
CA SER A 185 23.93 -1.70 9.35
C SER A 185 23.82 -2.97 10.21
N GLU A 186 24.02 -2.81 11.52
CA GLU A 186 23.92 -3.92 12.47
C GLU A 186 22.49 -4.49 12.52
N ASP A 187 21.51 -3.59 12.62
CA ASP A 187 20.08 -3.88 12.73
C ASP A 187 19.41 -4.16 11.37
N MET A 188 20.17 -4.13 10.28
CA MET A 188 19.70 -4.26 8.90
C MET A 188 18.65 -3.22 8.50
N SER A 189 18.60 -2.06 9.17
CA SER A 189 17.73 -0.93 8.81
C SER A 189 18.02 -0.29 7.45
N VAL A 190 19.11 -0.66 6.77
CA VAL A 190 19.47 -0.20 5.43
C VAL A 190 19.74 -1.41 4.52
N PHE A 191 19.05 -1.47 3.38
CA PHE A 191 19.19 -2.58 2.42
C PHE A 191 20.11 -2.27 1.25
N GLY A 192 20.13 -1.01 0.81
CA GLY A 192 20.88 -0.54 -0.34
C GLY A 192 21.36 0.89 -0.14
N GLN A 193 22.49 1.21 -0.76
CA GLN A 193 23.04 2.57 -0.83
C GLN A 193 23.73 2.78 -2.18
N ILE A 194 23.39 3.86 -2.87
CA ILE A 194 24.12 4.38 -4.03
C ILE A 194 25.02 5.54 -3.62
N TYR A 195 26.27 5.50 -4.08
CA TYR A 195 27.26 6.55 -3.86
C TYR A 195 27.43 7.42 -5.10
N PHE A 196 27.21 8.72 -4.95
CA PHE A 196 27.34 9.71 -6.03
C PHE A 196 28.68 10.45 -5.99
N ARG A 197 29.45 10.31 -4.91
CA ARG A 197 30.83 10.80 -4.78
C ARG A 197 31.75 9.76 -4.18
N GLU A 198 33.05 10.00 -4.37
CA GLU A 198 34.11 9.27 -3.70
C GLU A 198 34.06 9.58 -2.20
N THR A 199 34.09 8.55 -1.36
CA THR A 199 34.01 8.70 0.10
C THR A 199 34.51 7.47 0.84
N ASP A 200 34.79 7.65 2.12
CA ASP A 200 35.07 6.58 3.07
C ASP A 200 33.77 6.23 3.83
N ALA A 201 33.12 5.15 3.38
CA ALA A 201 31.85 4.69 3.92
C ALA A 201 32.04 3.88 5.21
N LYS A 202 31.24 4.17 6.24
CA LYS A 202 31.13 3.32 7.43
C LYS A 202 30.12 2.22 7.18
N LEU A 203 30.58 0.97 7.21
CA LEU A 203 29.79 -0.23 6.93
C LEU A 203 29.96 -1.24 8.07
N TYR A 204 28.91 -1.97 8.40
CA TYR A 204 28.98 -2.97 9.46
C TYR A 204 29.74 -4.23 9.01
N ASP A 205 30.69 -4.69 9.84
CA ASP A 205 31.40 -5.95 9.68
C ASP A 205 30.82 -6.98 10.66
N GLY A 206 30.17 -8.02 10.13
CA GLY A 206 29.50 -9.04 10.92
C GLY A 206 30.45 -9.94 11.73
N GLU A 207 31.70 -10.10 11.29
CA GLU A 207 32.69 -10.89 12.01
C GLU A 207 33.26 -10.12 13.20
N LYS A 208 33.53 -8.82 13.01
CA LYS A 208 34.06 -7.94 14.05
C LYS A 208 33.00 -7.36 14.97
N LYS A 209 31.72 -7.46 14.60
CA LYS A 209 30.57 -6.83 15.28
C LYS A 209 30.79 -5.33 15.51
N ALA A 210 31.34 -4.65 14.50
CA ALA A 210 31.68 -3.24 14.57
C ALA A 210 31.59 -2.58 13.19
N GLU A 211 31.46 -1.26 13.16
CA GLU A 211 31.60 -0.49 11.92
C GLU A 211 33.05 -0.49 11.45
N THR A 212 33.23 -0.70 10.15
CA THR A 212 34.50 -0.63 9.45
C THR A 212 34.41 0.41 8.35
N VAL A 213 35.54 1.04 8.04
CA VAL A 213 35.61 2.03 6.97
C VAL A 213 36.02 1.34 5.69
N LYS A 214 35.28 1.61 4.61
CA LYS A 214 35.58 1.15 3.26
C LYS A 214 35.60 2.32 2.31
N HIS A 215 36.66 2.44 1.53
CA HIS A 215 36.76 3.43 0.48
C HIS A 215 35.84 3.06 -0.71
N VAL A 216 35.04 4.01 -1.18
CA VAL A 216 33.98 3.80 -2.18
C VAL A 216 34.04 4.87 -3.26
N MET A 217 34.00 4.44 -4.53
CA MET A 217 33.99 5.32 -5.71
C MET A 217 32.56 5.72 -6.12
N PRO A 218 32.36 6.86 -6.81
CA PRO A 218 31.07 7.21 -7.41
C PRO A 218 30.54 6.11 -8.35
N GLY A 219 29.23 5.91 -8.38
CA GLY A 219 28.60 4.85 -9.18
C GLY A 219 28.71 3.46 -8.55
N THR A 220 29.00 3.39 -7.25
CA THR A 220 29.00 2.13 -6.50
C THR A 220 27.65 1.97 -5.79
N VAL A 221 26.99 0.85 -6.05
CA VAL A 221 25.81 0.36 -5.32
C VAL A 221 26.28 -0.66 -4.29
N ILE A 222 26.08 -0.38 -3.01
CA ILE A 222 26.29 -1.34 -1.94
C ILE A 222 24.94 -1.95 -1.54
N VAL A 223 24.84 -3.27 -1.52
CA VAL A 223 23.62 -3.98 -1.12
C VAL A 223 23.94 -4.96 0.01
N ASP A 224 23.10 -4.94 1.04
CA ASP A 224 23.21 -5.85 2.17
C ASP A 224 22.81 -7.28 1.74
N PRO A 225 23.72 -8.28 1.82
CA PRO A 225 23.41 -9.65 1.41
C PRO A 225 22.34 -10.31 2.30
N ASN A 226 22.13 -9.83 3.53
CA ASN A 226 21.13 -10.38 4.44
C ASN A 226 19.69 -10.10 3.96
N VAL A 227 19.48 -9.17 3.03
CA VAL A 227 18.17 -8.94 2.39
C VAL A 227 17.64 -10.22 1.75
N ALA A 228 18.52 -10.97 1.08
CA ALA A 228 18.15 -12.23 0.45
C ALA A 228 17.78 -13.30 1.48
N PHE A 229 18.46 -13.31 2.62
CA PHE A 229 18.24 -14.28 3.71
C PHE A 229 16.96 -14.00 4.50
N GLN A 230 16.69 -12.74 4.86
CA GLN A 230 15.53 -12.38 5.68
C GLN A 230 14.22 -12.27 4.90
N ARG A 231 14.30 -11.89 3.62
CA ARG A 231 13.12 -11.72 2.76
C ARG A 231 13.11 -12.77 1.67
N ASN A 232 13.83 -12.50 0.58
CA ASN A 232 14.03 -13.42 -0.53
C ASN A 232 15.00 -12.79 -1.54
N LEU A 233 15.50 -13.60 -2.47
CA LEU A 233 16.35 -13.14 -3.58
C LEU A 233 15.71 -12.04 -4.43
N GLY A 234 14.38 -12.05 -4.57
CA GLY A 234 13.64 -11.02 -5.28
C GLY A 234 13.72 -9.64 -4.63
N ALA A 235 13.75 -9.57 -3.29
CA ALA A 235 13.96 -8.32 -2.57
C ALA A 235 15.38 -7.78 -2.80
N TYR A 236 16.39 -8.65 -2.78
CA TYR A 236 17.78 -8.28 -3.07
C TYR A 236 17.93 -7.73 -4.49
N ASN A 237 17.36 -8.42 -5.47
CA ASN A 237 17.34 -7.99 -6.87
C ASN A 237 16.64 -6.64 -7.03
N ASN A 238 15.51 -6.45 -6.36
CA ASN A 238 14.77 -5.20 -6.38
C ASN A 238 15.58 -4.04 -5.82
N THR A 239 16.33 -4.24 -4.72
CA THR A 239 17.21 -3.22 -4.15
C THR A 239 18.22 -2.72 -5.18
N ILE A 240 18.90 -3.60 -5.93
CA ILE A 240 19.86 -3.17 -6.96
C ILE A 240 19.18 -2.30 -8.02
N VAL A 241 18.02 -2.71 -8.53
CA VAL A 241 17.28 -1.96 -9.56
C VAL A 241 16.77 -0.63 -9.00
N HIS A 242 16.32 -0.60 -7.74
CA HIS A 242 15.92 0.61 -7.02
C HIS A 242 17.07 1.62 -6.96
N GLU A 243 18.28 1.20 -6.55
CA GLU A 243 19.47 2.05 -6.54
C GLU A 243 19.89 2.51 -7.95
N CYS A 244 19.68 1.69 -8.98
CA CYS A 244 19.87 2.10 -10.37
C CYS A 244 18.91 3.23 -10.78
N VAL A 245 17.65 3.20 -10.30
CA VAL A 245 16.71 4.30 -10.55
C VAL A 245 17.17 5.57 -9.86
N HIS A 246 17.66 5.50 -8.62
CA HIS A 246 18.26 6.66 -7.95
C HIS A 246 19.41 7.25 -8.75
N TRP A 247 20.30 6.40 -9.28
CA TRP A 247 21.41 6.86 -10.10
C TRP A 247 20.95 7.62 -11.36
N GLU A 248 19.95 7.10 -12.07
CA GLU A 248 19.47 7.71 -13.32
C GLU A 248 18.69 9.01 -13.08
N LEU A 249 17.79 9.02 -12.09
CA LEU A 249 16.82 10.12 -11.94
C LEU A 249 17.23 11.17 -10.90
N HIS A 250 18.02 10.82 -9.89
CA HIS A 250 18.22 11.67 -8.71
C HIS A 250 19.62 12.28 -8.60
N LYS A 251 20.47 12.11 -9.61
CA LYS A 251 21.82 12.70 -9.64
C LYS A 251 21.80 14.23 -9.50
N LYS A 252 20.80 14.91 -10.08
CA LYS A 252 20.69 16.38 -10.06
C LYS A 252 20.23 16.92 -8.71
N ALA A 253 19.27 16.26 -8.07
CA ALA A 253 18.89 16.56 -6.69
C ALA A 253 20.09 16.47 -5.75
N PHE A 254 20.90 15.42 -5.92
CA PHE A 254 22.13 15.27 -5.18
C PHE A 254 23.17 16.37 -5.52
N ALA A 255 23.31 16.75 -6.80
CA ALA A 255 24.20 17.84 -7.19
C ALA A 255 23.77 19.20 -6.61
N LEU A 256 22.47 19.47 -6.48
CA LEU A 256 21.95 20.66 -5.79
C LEU A 256 22.37 20.68 -4.32
N GLU A 257 22.19 19.58 -3.59
CA GLU A 257 22.62 19.48 -2.19
C GLU A 257 24.10 19.82 -2.02
N GLN A 258 24.91 19.53 -3.03
CA GLN A 258 26.34 19.81 -3.04
C GLN A 258 26.70 21.27 -3.28
N LEU A 259 25.81 22.05 -3.88
CA LEU A 259 25.98 23.50 -3.95
C LEU A 259 25.88 24.14 -2.57
N TYR A 260 25.14 23.51 -1.64
CA TYR A 260 24.99 23.97 -0.26
C TYR A 260 25.89 23.26 0.75
N ASN A 261 26.34 22.04 0.45
CA ASN A 261 27.19 21.23 1.32
C ASN A 261 28.12 20.35 0.50
N GLU A 262 29.38 20.78 0.38
CA GLU A 262 30.38 20.05 -0.39
C GLU A 262 30.67 18.63 0.16
N ASP A 263 30.34 18.36 1.43
CA ASP A 263 30.55 17.06 2.11
C ASP A 263 29.40 16.04 1.90
N ALA A 264 28.34 16.38 1.18
CA ALA A 264 27.26 15.43 0.87
C ALA A 264 27.74 14.35 -0.11
N THR A 265 27.62 13.07 0.27
CA THR A 265 28.28 11.95 -0.46
C THR A 265 27.34 10.83 -0.94
N GLN A 266 26.17 10.64 -0.32
CA GLN A 266 25.30 9.47 -0.58
C GLN A 266 23.80 9.74 -0.35
N ILE A 267 22.95 8.90 -0.92
CA ILE A 267 21.54 8.71 -0.52
C ILE A 267 21.44 7.35 0.20
N LYS A 268 20.75 7.29 1.35
CA LYS A 268 20.54 6.04 2.11
C LYS A 268 19.09 5.58 2.00
N CYS A 269 18.85 4.34 1.59
CA CYS A 269 17.51 3.73 1.58
C CYS A 269 17.26 2.89 2.87
N LYS A 270 16.24 3.24 3.68
CA LYS A 270 15.88 2.50 4.91
C LYS A 270 14.67 1.57 4.72
N VAL A 271 14.58 0.54 5.58
CA VAL A 271 13.76 -0.69 5.44
C VAL A 271 12.23 -0.57 5.35
N VAL A 272 11.62 0.59 5.52
CA VAL A 272 10.16 0.71 5.42
C VAL A 272 9.79 2.05 4.79
N GLY A 273 9.88 2.16 3.45
CA GLY A 273 9.29 3.26 2.67
C GLY A 273 9.47 4.66 3.28
N GLY A 274 10.61 4.90 3.93
CA GLY A 274 10.73 5.90 4.96
C GLY A 274 12.12 6.52 4.96
N VAL A 275 12.13 7.85 5.01
CA VAL A 275 13.30 8.71 4.87
C VAL A 275 13.97 8.92 6.24
N GLU A 276 15.29 9.11 6.25
CA GLU A 276 16.08 9.45 7.46
C GLU A 276 15.63 10.77 8.14
N ASP A 277 14.93 11.63 7.39
CA ASP A 277 14.25 12.84 7.83
C ASP A 277 12.79 12.84 7.35
N PRO A 278 11.82 12.50 8.23
CA PRO A 278 10.39 12.52 7.91
C PRO A 278 9.84 13.89 7.48
N ASN A 279 10.63 14.96 7.60
CA ASN A 279 10.24 16.33 7.27
C ASN A 279 10.76 16.82 5.90
N ASN A 280 11.47 15.99 5.12
CA ASN A 280 11.90 16.36 3.76
C ASN A 280 11.05 15.63 2.70
N ASP A 281 10.09 16.35 2.12
CA ASP A 281 9.15 15.82 1.12
C ASP A 281 9.84 15.39 -0.19
N ASP A 282 10.98 15.98 -0.55
CA ASP A 282 11.69 15.65 -1.80
C ASP A 282 12.35 14.28 -1.73
N THR A 283 12.98 13.94 -0.61
CA THR A 283 13.57 12.60 -0.43
C THR A 283 12.50 11.51 -0.42
N LYS A 284 11.33 11.79 0.14
CA LYS A 284 10.19 10.85 0.08
C LYS A 284 9.73 10.63 -1.34
N TRP A 285 9.76 11.68 -2.14
CA TRP A 285 9.37 11.61 -3.53
C TRP A 285 10.36 10.82 -4.39
N MET A 286 11.67 10.99 -4.15
CA MET A 286 12.72 10.18 -4.77
C MET A 286 12.52 8.68 -4.47
N GLU A 287 12.31 8.33 -3.20
CA GLU A 287 12.04 6.94 -2.78
C GLU A 287 10.76 6.38 -3.41
N TRP A 288 9.69 7.19 -3.51
CA TRP A 288 8.47 6.78 -4.19
C TRP A 288 8.73 6.45 -5.67
N GLN A 289 9.51 7.28 -6.38
CA GLN A 289 9.85 7.03 -7.79
C GLN A 289 10.64 5.73 -7.94
N ALA A 290 11.67 5.51 -7.12
CA ALA A 290 12.48 4.31 -7.16
C ALA A 290 11.67 3.04 -6.83
N ASN A 291 10.85 3.09 -5.77
CA ASN A 291 9.94 1.99 -5.40
C ASN A 291 8.89 1.69 -6.47
N ALA A 292 8.37 2.71 -7.15
CA ALA A 292 7.37 2.55 -8.20
C ALA A 292 7.98 2.01 -9.51
N LEU A 293 9.19 2.45 -9.88
CA LEU A 293 9.83 2.10 -11.15
C LEU A 293 10.58 0.78 -11.10
N ALA A 294 11.27 0.44 -10.01
CA ALA A 294 12.05 -0.78 -9.90
C ALA A 294 11.30 -2.09 -10.26
N PRO A 295 10.07 -2.35 -9.76
CA PRO A 295 9.32 -3.54 -10.17
C PRO A 295 8.83 -3.45 -11.63
N ARG A 296 8.54 -2.26 -12.16
CA ARG A 296 8.12 -2.06 -13.57
C ARG A 296 9.25 -2.30 -14.55
N ILE A 297 10.46 -1.91 -14.18
CA ILE A 297 11.69 -2.20 -14.93
C ILE A 297 11.96 -3.70 -14.95
N GLN A 298 11.84 -4.38 -13.79
CA GLN A 298 12.05 -5.83 -13.71
C GLN A 298 10.97 -6.64 -14.45
N MET A 299 9.75 -6.11 -14.53
CA MET A 299 8.60 -6.77 -15.13
C MET A 299 7.88 -5.83 -16.12
N PRO A 300 8.42 -5.62 -17.34
CA PRO A 300 7.83 -4.70 -18.31
C PRO A 300 6.40 -5.11 -18.67
N LEU A 301 5.43 -4.19 -18.63
CA LEU A 301 4.00 -4.54 -18.60
C LEU A 301 3.56 -5.46 -19.75
N ALA A 302 3.95 -5.11 -20.98
CA ALA A 302 3.60 -5.90 -22.16
C ALA A 302 4.21 -7.32 -22.11
N MET A 303 5.46 -7.43 -21.65
CA MET A 303 6.16 -8.71 -21.56
C MET A 303 5.63 -9.56 -20.40
N PHE A 304 5.32 -8.93 -19.27
CA PHE A 304 4.69 -9.57 -18.14
C PHE A 304 3.32 -10.14 -18.53
N LYS A 305 2.46 -9.37 -19.22
CA LYS A 305 1.15 -9.85 -19.72
C LYS A 305 1.29 -11.06 -20.64
N ARG A 306 2.28 -11.07 -21.54
CA ARG A 306 2.56 -12.21 -22.42
C ARG A 306 2.93 -13.46 -21.62
N GLN A 307 3.84 -13.32 -20.66
CA GLN A 307 4.27 -14.42 -19.80
C GLN A 307 3.13 -14.93 -18.92
N ALA A 308 2.40 -14.04 -18.25
CA ALA A 308 1.25 -14.39 -17.42
C ALA A 308 0.19 -15.17 -18.22
N SER A 309 -0.14 -14.71 -19.43
CA SER A 309 -1.07 -15.41 -20.31
C SER A 309 -0.59 -16.81 -20.71
N ALA A 310 0.72 -16.99 -20.91
CA ALA A 310 1.31 -18.29 -21.21
C ALA A 310 1.24 -19.23 -19.99
N MET A 311 1.54 -18.73 -18.79
CA MET A 311 1.48 -19.53 -17.56
C MET A 311 0.05 -19.92 -17.20
N ILE A 312 -0.92 -19.01 -17.38
CA ILE A 312 -2.35 -19.32 -17.20
C ILE A 312 -2.77 -20.46 -18.13
N ARG A 313 -2.38 -20.42 -19.42
CA ARG A 313 -2.69 -21.52 -20.36
C ARG A 313 -2.04 -22.83 -19.94
N LYS A 314 -0.75 -22.81 -19.60
CA LYS A 314 0.00 -23.99 -19.12
C LYS A 314 -0.73 -24.66 -17.96
N TYR A 315 -1.05 -23.93 -16.89
CA TYR A 315 -1.69 -24.53 -15.72
C TYR A 315 -3.16 -24.92 -15.95
N ARG A 316 -3.89 -24.25 -16.85
CA ARG A 316 -5.21 -24.71 -17.30
C ARG A 316 -5.12 -26.10 -17.94
N ASP A 317 -4.18 -26.27 -18.86
CA ASP A 317 -4.00 -27.52 -19.60
C ASP A 317 -3.48 -28.64 -18.70
N GLU A 318 -2.55 -28.34 -17.78
CA GLU A 318 -1.95 -29.31 -16.86
C GLU A 318 -2.89 -29.75 -15.73
N LEU A 319 -3.68 -28.83 -15.15
CA LEU A 319 -4.50 -29.08 -13.96
C LEU A 319 -5.99 -29.29 -14.27
N GLY A 320 -6.46 -28.90 -15.45
CA GLY A 320 -7.89 -28.93 -15.80
C GLY A 320 -8.75 -27.93 -15.03
N ILE A 321 -8.14 -26.92 -14.41
CA ILE A 321 -8.81 -25.87 -13.61
C ILE A 321 -9.02 -24.64 -14.50
N PHE A 322 -10.24 -24.10 -14.58
CA PHE A 322 -10.56 -22.98 -15.46
C PHE A 322 -10.71 -21.64 -14.72
N GLU A 323 -11.12 -21.72 -13.45
CA GLU A 323 -11.31 -20.62 -12.52
C GLU A 323 -9.98 -19.94 -12.22
N LEU A 324 -9.90 -18.65 -12.57
CA LEU A 324 -8.62 -17.96 -12.58
C LEU A 324 -8.01 -17.83 -11.18
N CYS A 325 -8.82 -17.58 -10.14
CA CYS A 325 -8.34 -17.44 -8.77
C CYS A 325 -7.66 -18.71 -8.23
N GLU A 326 -8.10 -19.90 -8.65
CA GLU A 326 -7.47 -21.19 -8.28
C GLU A 326 -6.09 -21.35 -8.93
N LEU A 327 -5.92 -20.78 -10.14
CA LEU A 327 -4.66 -20.81 -10.86
C LEU A 327 -3.66 -19.77 -10.35
N MET A 328 -4.13 -18.68 -9.73
CA MET A 328 -3.29 -17.55 -9.32
C MET A 328 -2.09 -17.95 -8.47
N PRO A 329 -2.21 -18.83 -7.45
CA PRO A 329 -1.03 -19.25 -6.67
C PRO A 329 0.09 -19.82 -7.54
N PHE A 330 -0.23 -20.75 -8.45
CA PHE A 330 0.73 -21.38 -9.35
C PHE A 330 1.33 -20.38 -10.34
N VAL A 331 0.48 -19.55 -10.94
CA VAL A 331 0.90 -18.54 -11.92
C VAL A 331 1.81 -17.50 -11.28
N ILE A 332 1.48 -17.02 -10.08
CA ILE A 332 2.27 -16.02 -9.37
C ILE A 332 3.63 -16.59 -8.95
N ASP A 333 3.69 -17.81 -8.41
CA ASP A 333 4.97 -18.43 -8.03
C ASP A 333 5.87 -18.64 -9.27
N GLU A 334 5.32 -19.12 -10.38
CA GLU A 334 6.05 -19.33 -11.64
C GLU A 334 6.53 -17.99 -12.24
N LEU A 335 5.71 -16.93 -12.17
CA LEU A 335 6.12 -15.57 -12.61
C LEU A 335 7.19 -14.97 -11.70
N ALA A 336 7.07 -15.15 -10.38
CA ALA A 336 8.07 -14.70 -9.42
C ALA A 336 9.42 -15.38 -9.68
N ALA A 337 9.41 -16.69 -9.93
CA ALA A 337 10.59 -17.44 -10.33
C ALA A 337 11.14 -16.97 -11.68
N PHE A 338 10.29 -16.80 -12.70
CA PHE A 338 10.71 -16.40 -14.04
C PHE A 338 11.37 -15.01 -14.06
N PHE A 339 10.78 -14.02 -13.39
CA PHE A 339 11.31 -12.66 -13.33
C PHE A 339 12.32 -12.45 -12.17
N MET A 340 12.57 -13.48 -11.35
CA MET A 340 13.45 -13.44 -10.18
C MET A 340 13.10 -12.32 -9.20
N VAL A 341 11.80 -12.12 -8.95
CA VAL A 341 11.23 -11.11 -8.04
C VAL A 341 10.56 -11.79 -6.84
N SER A 342 10.15 -11.00 -5.85
CA SER A 342 9.37 -11.55 -4.73
C SER A 342 7.97 -11.95 -5.19
N ARG A 343 7.37 -12.92 -4.50
CA ARG A 343 5.97 -13.32 -4.73
C ARG A 343 5.01 -12.13 -4.65
N THR A 344 5.18 -11.27 -3.64
CA THR A 344 4.39 -10.04 -3.49
C THR A 344 4.55 -9.11 -4.69
N ALA A 345 5.77 -8.93 -5.22
CA ALA A 345 5.99 -8.10 -6.40
C ALA A 345 5.28 -8.67 -7.65
N ALA A 346 5.37 -10.00 -7.86
CA ALA A 346 4.66 -10.66 -8.96
C ALA A 346 3.13 -10.58 -8.80
N LYS A 347 2.61 -10.76 -7.58
CA LYS A 347 1.18 -10.59 -7.25
C LYS A 347 0.70 -9.17 -7.55
N LEU A 348 1.43 -8.14 -7.10
CA LEU A 348 1.09 -6.74 -7.40
C LEU A 348 1.14 -6.47 -8.91
N ARG A 349 2.12 -7.05 -9.62
CA ARG A 349 2.23 -6.88 -11.07
C ARG A 349 1.13 -7.58 -11.85
N MET A 350 0.60 -8.71 -11.37
CA MET A 350 -0.61 -9.35 -11.91
C MET A 350 -1.81 -8.41 -11.83
N ILE A 351 -1.99 -7.74 -10.70
CA ILE A 351 -3.07 -6.77 -10.50
C ILE A 351 -2.89 -5.57 -11.42
N ASP A 352 -1.67 -5.00 -11.52
CA ASP A 352 -1.36 -3.92 -12.47
C ASP A 352 -1.61 -4.33 -13.93
N ALA A 353 -1.43 -5.61 -14.27
CA ALA A 353 -1.72 -6.17 -15.57
C ALA A 353 -3.23 -6.39 -15.84
N GLY A 354 -4.08 -6.24 -14.82
CA GLY A 354 -5.53 -6.39 -14.91
C GLY A 354 -6.08 -7.73 -14.44
N TYR A 355 -5.25 -8.58 -13.81
CA TYR A 355 -5.67 -9.84 -13.18
C TYR A 355 -5.98 -9.61 -11.70
N GLU A 356 -7.15 -9.03 -11.42
CA GLU A 356 -7.57 -8.65 -10.06
C GLU A 356 -7.73 -9.86 -9.12
N GLU A 357 -7.98 -11.06 -9.67
CA GLU A 357 -8.10 -12.32 -8.94
C GLU A 357 -6.83 -12.66 -8.15
N ALA A 358 -5.68 -12.10 -8.54
CA ALA A 358 -4.43 -12.24 -7.80
C ALA A 358 -4.53 -11.66 -6.38
N ALA A 359 -5.44 -10.71 -6.13
CA ALA A 359 -5.62 -10.09 -4.80
C ALA A 359 -5.96 -11.12 -3.72
N GLY A 360 -6.79 -12.11 -4.03
CA GLY A 360 -7.22 -13.17 -3.12
C GLY A 360 -6.25 -14.35 -2.97
N ALA A 361 -5.08 -14.31 -3.62
CA ALA A 361 -4.03 -15.33 -3.48
C ALA A 361 -3.01 -14.97 -2.39
N PHE A 362 -2.40 -15.98 -1.75
CA PHE A 362 -1.34 -15.82 -0.75
C PHE A 362 -1.68 -14.86 0.41
N ILE A 363 -2.89 -15.01 0.94
CA ILE A 363 -3.28 -14.34 2.18
C ILE A 363 -2.98 -15.31 3.33
N TYR A 364 -2.03 -14.94 4.19
CA TYR A 364 -1.62 -15.73 5.34
C TYR A 364 -2.21 -15.12 6.62
N ILE A 365 -3.06 -15.89 7.29
CA ILE A 365 -3.80 -15.48 8.49
C ILE A 365 -3.81 -16.69 9.43
N ASP A 366 -3.68 -16.45 10.74
CA ASP A 366 -3.80 -17.50 11.77
C ASP A 366 -3.02 -18.79 11.42
N GLY A 367 -1.73 -18.62 11.09
CA GLY A 367 -0.81 -19.74 10.89
C GLY A 367 -0.93 -20.52 9.56
N HIS A 368 -1.86 -20.15 8.67
CA HIS A 368 -2.05 -20.85 7.39
C HIS A 368 -2.35 -19.89 6.22
N TYR A 369 -2.28 -20.41 4.99
CA TYR A 369 -2.74 -19.67 3.81
C TYR A 369 -4.23 -19.91 3.60
N VAL A 370 -4.99 -18.83 3.62
CA VAL A 370 -6.42 -18.82 3.27
C VAL A 370 -6.60 -19.33 1.85
N LYS A 371 -7.65 -20.11 1.59
CA LYS A 371 -7.91 -20.63 0.24
C LYS A 371 -8.07 -19.47 -0.76
N PRO A 372 -7.53 -19.61 -1.98
CA PRO A 372 -7.71 -18.60 -3.02
C PRO A 372 -9.19 -18.33 -3.25
N HIS A 373 -9.51 -17.05 -3.34
CA HIS A 373 -10.88 -16.55 -3.54
C HIS A 373 -10.86 -15.32 -4.43
N THR A 374 -12.02 -14.92 -4.91
CA THR A 374 -12.16 -13.71 -5.72
C THR A 374 -13.51 -13.05 -5.50
N TYR A 375 -13.62 -11.81 -5.96
CA TYR A 375 -14.78 -10.96 -5.82
C TYR A 375 -14.94 -10.09 -7.06
N LYS A 376 -16.17 -9.62 -7.29
CA LYS A 376 -16.45 -8.68 -8.38
C LYS A 376 -15.61 -7.41 -8.27
N LYS A 377 -15.01 -6.99 -9.39
CA LYS A 377 -14.24 -5.74 -9.45
C LYS A 377 -15.08 -4.55 -8.93
N GLY A 378 -14.51 -3.81 -7.99
CA GLY A 378 -15.15 -2.65 -7.36
C GLY A 378 -16.08 -2.97 -6.19
N SER A 379 -16.18 -4.23 -5.75
CA SER A 379 -16.98 -4.61 -4.57
C SER A 379 -16.40 -4.09 -3.25
N ILE A 380 -15.08 -3.89 -3.21
CA ILE A 380 -14.34 -3.33 -2.06
C ILE A 380 -13.37 -2.23 -2.48
N LYS A 381 -13.11 -1.32 -1.53
CA LYS A 381 -12.06 -0.30 -1.64
C LYS A 381 -10.67 -0.92 -1.50
N HIS A 382 -9.64 -0.18 -1.88
CA HIS A 382 -8.25 -0.62 -1.81
C HIS A 382 -7.77 -0.95 -0.39
N ASN A 383 -8.42 -0.39 0.64
CA ASN A 383 -8.13 -0.61 2.05
C ASN A 383 -9.13 -1.55 2.73
N GLN A 384 -9.86 -2.36 1.96
CA GLN A 384 -10.85 -3.29 2.51
C GLN A 384 -10.44 -4.74 2.23
N THR A 385 -10.98 -5.67 3.02
CA THR A 385 -10.76 -7.12 2.89
C THR A 385 -11.97 -7.92 3.32
N TYR A 386 -12.14 -9.13 2.78
CA TYR A 386 -13.11 -10.11 3.26
C TYR A 386 -12.51 -11.11 4.26
N SER A 387 -11.18 -11.27 4.27
CA SER A 387 -10.48 -12.20 5.16
C SER A 387 -9.83 -11.46 6.33
N ILE A 388 -10.10 -11.87 7.57
CA ILE A 388 -9.57 -11.26 8.79
C ILE A 388 -9.18 -12.35 9.83
N PRO A 389 -8.21 -12.08 10.73
CA PRO A 389 -7.86 -13.00 11.82
C PRO A 389 -9.02 -13.28 12.77
N ALA A 390 -9.03 -14.48 13.36
CA ALA A 390 -10.08 -14.93 14.27
C ALA A 390 -10.13 -14.07 15.55
N LYS A 391 -8.98 -13.59 16.01
CA LYS A 391 -8.88 -12.64 17.13
C LYS A 391 -9.62 -11.34 16.82
N ASP A 392 -9.38 -10.73 15.66
CA ASP A 392 -10.04 -9.50 15.25
C ASP A 392 -11.53 -9.74 14.99
N ALA A 393 -11.89 -10.90 14.42
CA ALA A 393 -13.27 -11.33 14.27
C ALA A 393 -13.99 -11.40 15.63
N ALA A 394 -13.40 -12.03 16.64
CA ALA A 394 -13.95 -12.12 17.98
C ALA A 394 -14.10 -10.74 18.66
N ILE A 395 -13.09 -9.88 18.53
CA ILE A 395 -13.15 -8.50 19.03
C ILE A 395 -14.32 -7.75 18.37
N GLN A 396 -14.42 -7.76 17.04
CA GLN A 396 -15.50 -7.08 16.32
C GLN A 396 -16.88 -7.63 16.72
N SER A 397 -17.04 -8.94 16.91
CA SER A 397 -18.31 -9.55 17.34
C SER A 397 -18.75 -9.19 18.77
N ILE A 398 -17.86 -8.59 19.56
CA ILE A 398 -18.16 -8.06 20.90
C ILE A 398 -18.43 -6.57 20.85
N ILE A 399 -17.54 -5.80 20.22
CA ILE A 399 -17.52 -4.34 20.34
C ILE A 399 -18.38 -3.64 19.27
N ASN A 400 -18.68 -4.33 18.16
CA ASN A 400 -19.37 -3.71 17.03
C ASN A 400 -20.87 -4.05 17.05
N PRO A 401 -21.76 -3.06 17.33
CA PRO A 401 -23.20 -3.33 17.40
C PRO A 401 -23.77 -3.91 16.10
N LYS A 402 -23.25 -3.48 14.93
CA LYS A 402 -23.73 -3.95 13.63
C LYS A 402 -23.34 -5.41 13.34
N LEU A 403 -22.28 -5.92 13.96
CA LEU A 403 -21.85 -7.31 13.84
C LEU A 403 -22.47 -8.19 14.92
N LYS A 404 -22.74 -7.61 16.10
CA LYS A 404 -23.39 -8.30 17.23
C LYS A 404 -24.74 -8.91 16.84
N ASP A 405 -25.49 -8.21 15.97
CA ASP A 405 -26.80 -8.64 15.49
C ASP A 405 -26.73 -9.50 14.19
N ALA A 406 -25.51 -9.82 13.73
CA ALA A 406 -25.27 -10.59 12.51
C ALA A 406 -25.16 -12.11 12.80
N GLY A 407 -26.13 -12.68 13.53
CA GLY A 407 -26.15 -14.10 13.93
C GLY A 407 -26.23 -15.11 12.78
N HIS A 408 -26.44 -14.64 11.56
CA HIS A 408 -26.55 -15.48 10.36
C HIS A 408 -25.22 -15.65 9.61
N TYR A 409 -24.09 -15.18 10.18
CA TYR A 409 -22.76 -15.39 9.60
C TYR A 409 -21.96 -16.40 10.39
N VAL A 410 -21.38 -17.36 9.68
CA VAL A 410 -20.43 -18.32 10.21
C VAL A 410 -19.01 -17.94 9.80
N TYR A 411 -18.05 -18.20 10.68
CA TYR A 411 -16.64 -17.92 10.45
C TYR A 411 -15.95 -19.15 9.86
N ILE A 412 -15.53 -19.05 8.60
CA ILE A 412 -14.95 -20.14 7.81
C ILE A 412 -13.72 -19.61 7.06
N ASP A 413 -12.56 -20.25 7.25
CA ASP A 413 -11.32 -19.96 6.51
C ASP A 413 -11.00 -18.44 6.48
N SER A 414 -11.01 -17.83 7.67
CA SER A 414 -10.83 -16.39 7.88
C SER A 414 -11.92 -15.44 7.35
N HIS A 415 -13.08 -15.94 6.95
CA HIS A 415 -14.19 -15.12 6.43
C HIS A 415 -15.43 -15.24 7.30
N PHE A 416 -16.17 -14.13 7.47
CA PHE A 416 -17.57 -14.19 7.91
C PHE A 416 -18.47 -14.42 6.71
N VAL A 417 -19.00 -15.64 6.57
CA VAL A 417 -19.80 -16.12 5.43
C VAL A 417 -21.26 -16.26 5.83
N LEU A 418 -22.19 -15.82 4.98
CA LEU A 418 -23.62 -16.01 5.20
C LEU A 418 -23.94 -17.52 5.30
N ASN A 419 -24.53 -17.92 6.42
CA ASN A 419 -24.90 -19.31 6.72
C ASN A 419 -26.13 -19.72 5.91
N HIS A 420 -25.90 -20.12 4.66
CA HIS A 420 -26.92 -20.58 3.74
C HIS A 420 -26.36 -21.71 2.86
N PRO A 421 -27.14 -22.76 2.51
CA PRO A 421 -26.66 -23.92 1.75
C PRO A 421 -26.06 -23.60 0.37
N ARG A 422 -26.35 -22.42 -0.18
CA ARG A 422 -25.70 -21.91 -1.40
C ARG A 422 -24.21 -21.61 -1.19
N TYR A 423 -23.84 -21.21 0.03
CA TYR A 423 -22.51 -20.69 0.35
C TYR A 423 -21.70 -21.57 1.31
N VAL A 424 -22.38 -22.38 2.12
CA VAL A 424 -21.75 -23.22 3.15
C VAL A 424 -22.16 -24.68 2.95
N ILE A 425 -21.18 -25.58 3.02
CA ILE A 425 -21.37 -27.04 2.97
C ILE A 425 -20.51 -27.73 4.02
N GLN A 426 -20.89 -28.95 4.39
CA GLN A 426 -20.02 -29.89 5.11
C GLN A 426 -19.41 -30.86 4.08
N ASP A 427 -18.12 -31.12 4.20
CA ASP A 427 -17.43 -32.09 3.36
C ASP A 427 -17.66 -33.54 3.84
N GLU A 428 -17.03 -34.52 3.17
CA GLU A 428 -17.15 -35.94 3.52
C GLU A 428 -16.60 -36.26 4.92
N ASN A 429 -15.74 -35.40 5.48
CA ASN A 429 -15.17 -35.53 6.81
C ASN A 429 -15.99 -34.77 7.87
N GLY A 430 -17.06 -34.08 7.48
CA GLY A 430 -17.88 -33.24 8.34
C GLY A 430 -17.29 -31.84 8.59
N GLU A 431 -16.21 -31.45 7.90
CA GLU A 431 -15.63 -30.12 8.03
C GLU A 431 -16.50 -29.08 7.33
N THR A 432 -16.80 -27.98 8.02
CA THR A 432 -17.60 -26.90 7.42
C THR A 432 -16.73 -25.99 6.57
N GLN A 433 -17.03 -25.93 5.28
CA GLN A 433 -16.29 -25.12 4.31
C GLN A 433 -17.21 -24.28 3.41
N MET A 434 -16.62 -23.27 2.79
CA MET A 434 -17.29 -22.51 1.72
C MET A 434 -17.48 -23.40 0.50
N THR A 435 -18.63 -23.26 -0.18
CA THR A 435 -18.81 -23.83 -1.52
C THR A 435 -17.80 -23.19 -2.50
N PRO A 436 -17.46 -23.87 -3.61
CA PRO A 436 -16.71 -23.22 -4.69
C PRO A 436 -17.36 -21.92 -5.15
N TYR A 437 -18.70 -21.89 -5.26
CA TYR A 437 -19.45 -20.68 -5.58
C TYR A 437 -19.18 -19.55 -4.57
N ALA A 438 -19.26 -19.79 -3.25
CA ALA A 438 -18.97 -18.77 -2.25
C ALA A 438 -17.54 -18.20 -2.40
N ARG A 439 -16.54 -19.05 -2.62
CA ARG A 439 -15.14 -18.59 -2.77
C ARG A 439 -14.91 -17.75 -4.02
N TYR A 440 -15.68 -17.98 -5.08
CA TYR A 440 -15.57 -17.18 -6.32
C TYR A 440 -16.44 -15.92 -6.30
N HIS A 441 -17.27 -15.78 -5.28
CA HIS A 441 -18.26 -14.71 -5.13
C HIS A 441 -18.30 -14.20 -3.68
N VAL A 442 -17.14 -13.99 -3.06
CA VAL A 442 -17.10 -13.57 -1.64
C VAL A 442 -17.78 -12.22 -1.42
N ASP A 443 -17.92 -11.39 -2.47
CA ASP A 443 -18.69 -10.16 -2.40
C ASP A 443 -20.18 -10.35 -2.17
N GLU A 444 -20.76 -11.48 -2.60
CA GLU A 444 -22.18 -11.80 -2.40
C GLU A 444 -22.47 -12.28 -0.97
N CYS A 445 -21.54 -13.03 -0.37
CA CYS A 445 -21.80 -13.76 0.86
C CYS A 445 -20.93 -13.41 2.06
N CYS A 446 -19.81 -12.71 1.90
CA CYS A 446 -18.85 -12.43 2.98
C CYS A 446 -18.91 -10.98 3.48
N LEU A 447 -18.61 -10.74 4.76
CA LEU A 447 -18.49 -9.39 5.31
C LEU A 447 -17.16 -8.73 4.93
N ALA A 448 -17.21 -7.45 4.53
CA ALA A 448 -16.04 -6.64 4.23
C ALA A 448 -15.63 -5.80 5.46
N PHE A 449 -14.32 -5.70 5.68
CA PHE A 449 -13.71 -4.98 6.78
C PHE A 449 -12.75 -3.93 6.26
N ASP A 450 -12.74 -2.76 6.90
CA ASP A 450 -11.76 -1.71 6.66
C ASP A 450 -10.46 -2.06 7.39
N LEU A 451 -9.35 -1.92 6.67
CA LEU A 451 -7.99 -2.03 7.18
C LEU A 451 -7.39 -0.63 7.37
N SER A 452 -6.74 -0.41 8.50
CA SER A 452 -5.79 0.67 8.74
C SER A 452 -4.46 0.06 9.20
N ILE A 453 -3.33 0.60 8.76
CA ILE A 453 -2.01 0.06 9.11
C ILE A 453 -1.67 0.49 10.54
N ARG A 454 -1.28 -0.45 11.42
CA ARG A 454 -0.76 -0.14 12.76
C ARG A 454 0.67 0.38 12.63
N GLY A 455 0.83 1.70 12.66
CA GLY A 455 2.13 2.37 12.61
C GLY A 455 2.17 3.53 11.63
N LYS A 456 3.35 4.13 11.46
CA LYS A 456 3.56 5.21 10.49
C LYS A 456 3.96 4.63 9.14
N VAL A 457 2.97 4.31 8.31
CA VAL A 457 3.19 4.03 6.88
C VAL A 457 2.48 5.10 6.07
N GLU A 458 3.21 5.73 5.15
CA GLU A 458 2.70 6.85 4.35
C GLU A 458 1.59 6.41 3.39
N GLU A 459 0.61 7.30 3.17
CA GLU A 459 -0.59 7.05 2.33
C GLU A 459 -0.27 6.55 0.92
N ARG A 460 0.87 6.96 0.36
CA ARG A 460 1.28 6.60 -1.01
C ARG A 460 1.60 5.12 -1.20
N TYR A 461 1.83 4.38 -0.11
CA TYR A 461 2.13 2.93 -0.14
C TYR A 461 0.96 2.07 0.33
N HIS A 462 -0.18 2.67 0.65
CA HIS A 462 -1.29 1.99 1.33
C HIS A 462 -1.83 0.80 0.54
N ARG A 463 -2.00 0.94 -0.79
CA ARG A 463 -2.51 -0.17 -1.62
C ARG A 463 -1.56 -1.37 -1.60
N GLU A 464 -0.26 -1.14 -1.81
CA GLU A 464 0.75 -2.20 -1.78
C GLU A 464 0.80 -2.87 -0.40
N CYS A 465 0.67 -2.08 0.67
CA CYS A 465 0.64 -2.57 2.04
C CYS A 465 -0.58 -3.46 2.32
N PHE A 466 -1.79 -3.05 1.94
CA PHE A 466 -3.00 -3.85 2.15
C PHE A 466 -2.99 -5.18 1.38
N LEU A 467 -2.28 -5.24 0.25
CA LEU A 467 -2.15 -6.45 -0.56
C LEU A 467 -1.00 -7.37 -0.10
N ASN A 468 -0.03 -6.84 0.65
CA ASN A 468 1.09 -7.59 1.20
C ASN A 468 0.71 -8.31 2.49
N ARG A 469 0.09 -9.48 2.33
CA ARG A 469 -0.42 -10.32 3.43
C ARG A 469 0.15 -11.74 3.40
N ASP A 470 1.36 -11.89 2.87
CA ASP A 470 2.08 -13.18 2.85
C ASP A 470 2.67 -13.49 4.24
N LYS A 471 3.08 -14.74 4.50
CA LYS A 471 3.57 -15.25 5.80
C LYS A 471 4.71 -14.42 6.41
N GLY A 472 5.56 -13.83 5.57
CA GLY A 472 6.69 -12.99 6.00
C GLY A 472 6.37 -11.49 6.05
N SER A 473 5.10 -11.09 5.91
CA SER A 473 4.72 -9.69 5.91
C SER A 473 4.93 -9.08 7.30
N PRO A 474 5.62 -7.93 7.42
CA PRO A 474 5.81 -7.23 8.68
C PRO A 474 4.65 -6.27 9.01
N ILE A 475 3.55 -6.29 8.24
CA ILE A 475 2.48 -5.30 8.33
C ILE A 475 1.37 -5.80 9.24
N ASP A 476 1.12 -5.05 10.31
CA ASP A 476 -0.02 -5.24 11.19
C ASP A 476 -1.17 -4.28 10.84
N PHE A 477 -2.40 -4.76 11.01
CA PHE A 477 -3.60 -3.98 10.70
C PHE A 477 -4.50 -3.78 11.93
N GLU A 478 -5.08 -2.59 12.03
CA GLU A 478 -6.33 -2.34 12.71
C GLU A 478 -7.48 -2.67 11.75
N ILE A 479 -8.48 -3.38 12.27
CA ILE A 479 -9.57 -3.95 11.46
C ILE A 479 -10.89 -3.49 12.05
N VAL A 480 -11.74 -2.89 11.21
CA VAL A 480 -13.04 -2.35 11.65
C VAL A 480 -14.14 -2.75 10.67
N TYR A 481 -15.24 -3.26 11.21
CA TYR A 481 -16.46 -3.46 10.44
C TYR A 481 -17.31 -2.19 10.42
N LYS A 482 -17.56 -1.61 9.24
CA LYS A 482 -18.42 -0.41 9.13
C LYS A 482 -19.89 -0.70 8.85
N GLY A 483 -20.24 -1.96 8.57
CA GLY A 483 -21.61 -2.35 8.22
C GLY A 483 -22.00 -2.12 6.77
N GLU A 484 -21.05 -1.72 5.93
CA GLU A 484 -21.23 -1.49 4.50
C GLU A 484 -20.35 -2.49 3.75
N ASN A 485 -20.95 -3.62 3.34
CA ASN A 485 -20.43 -4.30 2.17
C ASN A 485 -20.80 -3.41 0.98
N GLY A 486 -19.89 -3.18 0.03
CA GLY A 486 -20.19 -2.39 -1.17
C GLY A 486 -21.55 -2.77 -1.76
N GLU A 487 -22.26 -1.79 -2.32
CA GLU A 487 -23.71 -1.78 -2.65
C GLU A 487 -24.23 -2.86 -3.61
N LEU A 488 -23.48 -3.92 -3.87
CA LEU A 488 -23.83 -4.97 -4.83
C LEU A 488 -24.30 -6.22 -4.06
N ASP A 489 -25.55 -6.59 -4.33
CA ASP A 489 -26.36 -7.69 -3.76
C ASP A 489 -27.12 -7.44 -2.44
N ALA A 490 -27.34 -6.17 -2.07
CA ALA A 490 -28.11 -5.84 -0.87
C ALA A 490 -29.53 -6.46 -0.84
N GLU A 491 -30.21 -6.67 -1.97
CA GLU A 491 -31.61 -7.13 -1.98
C GLU A 491 -31.75 -8.65 -1.86
N SER A 492 -31.00 -9.43 -2.65
CA SER A 492 -31.05 -10.91 -2.56
C SER A 492 -30.54 -11.38 -1.22
N ARG A 493 -29.47 -10.75 -0.72
CA ARG A 493 -28.91 -11.00 0.60
C ARG A 493 -29.87 -10.63 1.72
N LYS A 494 -30.54 -9.47 1.66
CA LYS A 494 -31.60 -9.10 2.62
C LYS A 494 -32.73 -10.13 2.61
N LYS A 495 -33.11 -10.65 1.45
CA LYS A 495 -34.15 -11.68 1.34
C LYS A 495 -33.71 -12.99 2.00
N LEU A 496 -32.51 -13.48 1.67
CA LEU A 496 -31.93 -14.69 2.27
C LEU A 496 -31.82 -14.55 3.80
N ILE A 497 -31.29 -13.42 4.27
CA ILE A 497 -31.21 -13.13 5.70
C ILE A 497 -32.62 -13.11 6.31
N ARG A 498 -33.57 -12.40 5.69
CA ARG A 498 -34.95 -12.30 6.19
C ARG A 498 -35.61 -13.66 6.33
N ASP A 499 -35.45 -14.55 5.34
CA ASP A 499 -36.06 -15.88 5.37
C ASP A 499 -35.49 -16.71 6.54
N THR A 500 -34.16 -16.70 6.73
CA THR A 500 -33.49 -17.36 7.87
C THR A 500 -33.89 -16.74 9.22
N VAL A 501 -33.85 -15.41 9.35
CA VAL A 501 -34.26 -14.67 10.55
C VAL A 501 -35.70 -15.01 10.92
N MET A 502 -36.61 -15.01 9.95
CA MET A 502 -38.03 -15.22 10.21
C MET A 502 -38.31 -16.66 10.69
N GLU A 503 -37.54 -17.65 10.25
CA GLU A 503 -37.64 -19.01 10.77
C GLU A 503 -37.14 -19.11 12.21
N GLU A 504 -35.93 -18.61 12.48
CA GLU A 504 -35.33 -18.64 13.82
C GLU A 504 -36.16 -17.85 14.85
N ALA A 505 -36.67 -16.68 14.45
CA ALA A 505 -37.54 -15.86 15.28
C ALA A 505 -38.86 -16.56 15.64
N ARG A 506 -39.47 -17.31 14.71
CA ARG A 506 -40.70 -18.09 14.97
C ARG A 506 -40.45 -19.21 15.98
N VAL A 507 -39.30 -19.87 15.89
CA VAL A 507 -38.92 -20.91 16.86
C VAL A 507 -38.71 -20.26 18.23
N LEU A 508 -37.92 -19.18 18.30
CA LEU A 508 -37.62 -18.47 19.54
C LEU A 508 -38.88 -17.91 20.24
N ASP A 509 -39.82 -17.33 19.50
CA ASP A 509 -41.11 -16.84 20.01
C ASP A 509 -42.01 -17.97 20.54
N GLY A 510 -41.91 -19.15 19.91
CA GLY A 510 -42.63 -20.35 20.32
C GLY A 510 -42.00 -21.10 21.50
N LEU A 511 -40.79 -20.76 21.94
CA LEU A 511 -40.09 -21.49 23.00
C LEU A 511 -40.74 -21.29 24.36
N SER A 512 -40.93 -22.39 25.07
CA SER A 512 -41.42 -22.37 26.44
C SER A 512 -40.43 -21.67 27.39
N ASN A 513 -40.93 -20.77 28.24
CA ASN A 513 -40.15 -20.13 29.32
C ASN A 513 -39.56 -21.12 30.35
N ASN A 514 -40.07 -22.35 30.41
CA ASN A 514 -39.48 -23.42 31.23
C ASN A 514 -38.25 -24.03 30.52
N TYR A 515 -37.08 -23.95 31.18
CA TYR A 515 -35.78 -24.44 30.70
C TYR A 515 -35.82 -25.87 30.13
N THR A 516 -36.40 -26.82 30.88
CA THR A 516 -36.46 -28.23 30.47
C THR A 516 -37.34 -28.44 29.24
N LYS A 517 -38.46 -27.70 29.13
CA LYS A 517 -39.30 -27.74 27.94
C LYS A 517 -38.59 -27.13 26.74
N ALA A 518 -37.92 -25.99 26.91
CA ALA A 518 -37.16 -25.32 25.84
C ALA A 518 -36.09 -26.24 25.25
N TRP A 519 -35.31 -26.93 26.08
CA TRP A 519 -34.34 -27.94 25.60
C TRP A 519 -35.00 -29.03 24.74
N LYS A 520 -36.12 -29.60 25.22
CA LYS A 520 -36.83 -30.67 24.50
C LYS A 520 -37.43 -30.18 23.17
N GLU A 521 -37.93 -28.95 23.14
CA GLU A 521 -38.45 -28.29 21.93
C GLU A 521 -37.34 -28.07 20.89
N LEU A 522 -36.19 -27.55 21.32
CA LEU A 522 -35.03 -27.30 20.45
C LEU A 522 -34.40 -28.57 19.90
N LEU A 523 -34.25 -29.62 20.71
CA LEU A 523 -33.74 -30.91 20.24
C LEU A 523 -34.70 -31.58 19.25
N LYS A 524 -36.01 -31.46 19.50
CA LYS A 524 -37.02 -31.92 18.55
C LYS A 524 -36.96 -31.14 17.24
N TRP A 525 -36.79 -29.82 17.30
CA TRP A 525 -36.64 -28.97 16.12
C TRP A 525 -35.40 -29.33 15.30
N ARG A 526 -34.27 -29.61 15.96
CA ARG A 526 -33.03 -30.07 15.31
C ARG A 526 -33.04 -31.55 14.92
N GLY A 527 -34.00 -32.34 15.39
CA GLY A 527 -34.05 -33.79 15.15
C GLY A 527 -32.94 -34.58 15.84
N ILE A 528 -32.41 -34.08 16.96
CA ILE A 528 -31.26 -34.67 17.66
C ILE A 528 -31.73 -35.38 18.95
N SER A 529 -31.27 -36.62 19.16
CA SER A 529 -31.58 -37.40 20.37
C SER A 529 -30.54 -37.18 21.49
N GLN A 530 -30.87 -37.57 22.72
CA GLN A 530 -29.91 -37.51 23.84
C GLN A 530 -28.73 -38.45 23.62
N ALA A 531 -28.96 -39.63 23.03
CA ALA A 531 -27.91 -40.57 22.64
C ALA A 531 -26.99 -39.97 21.55
N GLU A 532 -27.55 -39.21 20.60
CA GLU A 532 -26.78 -38.49 19.60
C GLU A 532 -25.90 -37.40 20.23
N LEU A 533 -26.47 -36.58 21.12
CA LEU A 533 -25.70 -35.59 21.86
C LEU A 533 -24.59 -36.23 22.70
N SER A 534 -24.87 -37.38 23.35
CA SER A 534 -23.87 -38.11 24.13
C SER A 534 -22.69 -38.54 23.25
N ARG A 535 -22.97 -39.03 22.04
CA ARG A 535 -21.93 -39.40 21.08
C ARG A 535 -21.09 -38.21 20.61
N ARG A 536 -21.74 -37.07 20.31
CA ARG A 536 -21.08 -35.86 19.80
C ARG A 536 -20.25 -35.15 20.86
N THR A 537 -20.75 -35.10 22.10
CA THR A 537 -20.12 -34.35 23.21
C THR A 537 -19.20 -35.21 24.08
N MET A 538 -19.26 -36.54 23.94
CA MET A 538 -18.64 -37.50 24.88
C MET A 538 -19.13 -37.40 26.33
N ILE A 539 -20.18 -36.60 26.60
CA ILE A 539 -20.84 -36.54 27.91
C ILE A 539 -21.79 -37.74 28.03
N THR A 540 -21.84 -38.40 29.19
CA THR A 540 -22.74 -39.55 29.36
C THR A 540 -24.20 -39.15 29.17
N GLU A 541 -25.00 -40.02 28.53
CA GLU A 541 -26.43 -39.79 28.29
C GLU A 541 -27.18 -39.49 29.60
N LYS A 542 -26.78 -40.12 30.72
CA LYS A 542 -27.32 -39.82 32.05
C LYS A 542 -27.07 -38.36 32.46
N THR A 543 -25.86 -37.86 32.31
CA THR A 543 -25.53 -36.46 32.64
C THR A 543 -26.29 -35.49 31.74
N ILE A 544 -26.38 -35.76 30.44
CA ILE A 544 -27.18 -34.98 29.49
C ILE A 544 -28.65 -34.94 29.90
N GLY A 545 -29.22 -36.10 30.24
CA GLY A 545 -30.60 -36.22 30.72
C GLY A 545 -30.84 -35.40 31.98
N ASN A 546 -29.92 -35.47 32.96
CA ASN A 546 -30.02 -34.70 34.20
C ASN A 546 -29.94 -33.18 33.94
N ILE A 547 -29.10 -32.73 33.01
CA ILE A 547 -29.01 -31.32 32.61
C ILE A 547 -30.30 -30.87 31.92
N ILE A 548 -30.79 -31.63 30.92
CA ILE A 548 -32.01 -31.28 30.18
C ILE A 548 -33.23 -31.25 31.12
N ASN A 549 -33.34 -32.21 32.04
CA ASN A 549 -34.47 -32.30 32.97
C ASN A 549 -34.38 -31.33 34.16
N GLY A 550 -33.30 -30.54 34.27
CA GLY A 550 -33.11 -29.58 35.36
C GLY A 550 -32.78 -30.22 36.71
N GLU A 551 -32.35 -31.49 36.72
CA GLU A 551 -31.92 -32.21 37.92
C GLU A 551 -30.51 -31.77 38.37
N THR A 552 -29.70 -31.26 37.44
CA THR A 552 -28.44 -30.56 37.69
C THR A 552 -28.28 -29.39 36.72
N SER A 553 -27.64 -28.31 37.14
CA SER A 553 -27.31 -27.19 36.25
C SER A 553 -26.10 -27.48 35.33
N GLY A 554 -25.34 -28.55 35.61
CA GLY A 554 -24.08 -28.82 34.92
C GLY A 554 -23.06 -27.68 35.06
N THR A 555 -21.99 -27.73 34.27
CA THR A 555 -21.08 -26.59 34.07
C THR A 555 -21.52 -25.76 32.86
N LEU A 556 -21.06 -24.51 32.78
CA LEU A 556 -21.25 -23.70 31.56
C LEU A 556 -20.69 -24.45 30.34
N ASN A 557 -19.50 -25.05 30.45
CA ASN A 557 -18.88 -25.84 29.38
C ASN A 557 -19.81 -26.95 28.88
N ASN A 558 -20.45 -27.71 29.77
CA ASN A 558 -21.39 -28.76 29.36
C ASN A 558 -22.55 -28.17 28.55
N VAL A 559 -23.14 -27.06 29.00
CA VAL A 559 -24.28 -26.42 28.30
C VAL A 559 -23.84 -25.86 26.95
N VAL A 560 -22.69 -25.19 26.89
CA VAL A 560 -22.10 -24.67 25.64
C VAL A 560 -21.84 -25.81 24.66
N LEU A 561 -21.18 -26.88 25.11
CA LEU A 561 -20.85 -28.05 24.29
C LEU A 561 -22.11 -28.75 23.76
N MET A 562 -23.15 -28.87 24.59
CA MET A 562 -24.44 -29.41 24.17
C MET A 562 -25.14 -28.53 23.12
N CYS A 563 -25.09 -27.20 23.27
CA CYS A 563 -25.65 -26.28 22.28
C CYS A 563 -24.92 -26.36 20.93
N LEU A 564 -23.58 -26.43 20.95
CA LEU A 564 -22.75 -26.61 19.76
C LEU A 564 -23.01 -27.96 19.08
N ALA A 565 -23.07 -29.05 19.84
CA ALA A 565 -23.34 -30.38 19.30
C ALA A 565 -24.75 -30.52 18.71
N ALA A 566 -25.68 -29.69 19.17
CA ALA A 566 -27.02 -29.56 18.60
C ALA A 566 -27.11 -28.59 17.41
N HIS A 567 -26.01 -27.93 17.04
CA HIS A 567 -25.97 -26.85 16.05
C HIS A 567 -27.03 -25.77 16.30
N LEU A 568 -27.21 -25.36 17.55
CA LEU A 568 -28.19 -24.34 17.89
C LEU A 568 -27.67 -22.94 17.50
N PRO A 569 -28.53 -22.08 16.91
CA PRO A 569 -28.19 -20.68 16.66
C PRO A 569 -27.89 -19.95 17.98
N TRP A 570 -27.22 -18.80 17.88
CA TRP A 570 -26.83 -17.99 19.04
C TRP A 570 -28.02 -17.67 19.95
N ASP A 571 -29.11 -17.12 19.42
CA ASP A 571 -30.22 -16.66 20.26
C ASP A 571 -30.86 -17.80 21.07
N MET A 572 -30.93 -19.00 20.49
CA MET A 572 -31.45 -20.20 21.16
C MET A 572 -30.46 -20.73 22.20
N SER A 573 -29.17 -20.70 21.88
CA SER A 573 -28.10 -21.07 22.81
C SER A 573 -28.05 -20.13 24.01
N ASP A 574 -28.11 -18.82 23.77
CA ASP A 574 -28.15 -17.78 24.80
C ASP A 574 -29.43 -17.88 25.64
N TYR A 575 -30.58 -18.15 25.01
CA TYR A 575 -31.85 -18.40 25.69
C TYR A 575 -31.75 -19.56 26.70
N LEU A 576 -31.07 -20.65 26.32
CA LEU A 576 -30.83 -21.81 27.18
C LEU A 576 -29.81 -21.53 28.28
N ILE A 577 -28.70 -20.86 27.96
CA ILE A 577 -27.63 -20.54 28.92
C ILE A 577 -28.15 -19.60 30.02
N GLN A 578 -28.89 -18.55 29.65
CA GLN A 578 -29.48 -17.62 30.63
C GLN A 578 -30.46 -18.33 31.59
N ARG A 579 -31.10 -19.42 31.13
CA ARG A 579 -32.05 -20.22 31.93
C ARG A 579 -31.41 -21.41 32.65
N SER A 580 -30.17 -21.78 32.32
CA SER A 580 -29.43 -22.82 33.03
C SER A 580 -28.80 -22.33 34.34
N GLY A 581 -28.88 -21.02 34.62
CA GLY A 581 -28.24 -20.38 35.77
C GLY A 581 -26.76 -20.03 35.55
N HIS A 582 -26.28 -20.13 34.31
CA HIS A 582 -24.91 -19.74 33.94
C HIS A 582 -24.91 -18.40 33.20
N GLN A 583 -23.76 -17.72 33.18
CA GLN A 583 -23.59 -16.49 32.41
C GLN A 583 -22.16 -16.36 31.89
N PHE A 584 -22.02 -15.80 30.69
CA PHE A 584 -20.72 -15.40 30.18
C PHE A 584 -20.13 -14.26 30.99
N ARG A 585 -18.80 -14.26 31.13
CA ARG A 585 -18.05 -13.26 31.89
C ARG A 585 -16.96 -12.76 30.97
N PHE A 586 -17.08 -11.53 30.48
CA PHE A 586 -16.11 -10.94 29.54
C PHE A 586 -14.74 -10.65 30.17
N SER A 587 -14.59 -10.85 31.48
CA SER A 587 -13.29 -10.86 32.16
C SER A 587 -12.58 -12.22 32.09
N ASN A 588 -13.23 -13.25 31.53
CA ASN A 588 -12.66 -14.57 31.31
C ASN A 588 -12.46 -14.78 29.80
N ASP A 589 -11.22 -14.96 29.37
CA ASP A 589 -10.85 -15.12 27.97
C ASP A 589 -11.50 -16.37 27.34
N ASP A 590 -11.64 -17.47 28.10
CA ASP A 590 -12.35 -18.67 27.64
C ASP A 590 -13.80 -18.37 27.27
N HIS A 591 -14.48 -17.53 28.08
CA HIS A 591 -15.87 -17.18 27.85
C HIS A 591 -16.06 -16.32 26.60
N ILE A 592 -15.04 -15.52 26.23
CA ILE A 592 -15.03 -14.77 24.97
C ILE A 592 -15.01 -15.75 23.79
N TRP A 593 -14.13 -16.74 23.84
CA TRP A 593 -14.02 -17.75 22.79
C TRP A 593 -15.24 -18.68 22.72
N TYR A 594 -15.79 -19.13 23.86
CA TYR A 594 -17.03 -19.90 23.90
C TYR A 594 -18.21 -19.17 23.28
N ARG A 595 -18.32 -17.86 23.56
CA ARG A 595 -19.34 -17.02 22.93
C ARG A 595 -19.09 -16.92 21.41
N PHE A 596 -17.84 -16.72 20.99
CA PHE A 596 -17.49 -16.63 19.57
C PHE A 596 -17.88 -17.91 18.81
N VAL A 597 -17.53 -19.09 19.33
CA VAL A 597 -17.83 -20.35 18.65
C VAL A 597 -19.33 -20.65 18.61
N LEU A 598 -20.10 -20.27 19.63
CA LEU A 598 -21.57 -20.37 19.59
C LEU A 598 -22.20 -19.46 18.53
N MET A 599 -21.65 -18.25 18.37
CA MET A 599 -22.19 -17.29 17.41
C MET A 599 -21.84 -17.65 15.97
N HIS A 600 -20.58 -18.01 15.72
CA HIS A 600 -20.03 -18.04 14.37
C HIS A 600 -19.51 -19.41 13.94
N MET A 601 -19.49 -20.39 14.83
CA MET A 601 -19.02 -21.74 14.52
C MET A 601 -20.05 -22.82 14.90
N ASN A 602 -21.31 -22.45 15.15
CA ASN A 602 -22.35 -23.41 15.56
C ASN A 602 -22.67 -24.47 14.50
N SER A 603 -22.31 -24.28 13.24
CA SER A 603 -22.47 -25.27 12.17
C SER A 603 -21.32 -26.28 12.09
N LYS A 604 -20.22 -26.06 12.82
CA LYS A 604 -19.01 -26.90 12.80
C LYS A 604 -19.15 -28.08 13.77
N GLU A 605 -18.43 -29.15 13.47
CA GLU A 605 -18.36 -30.33 14.33
C GLU A 605 -17.48 -30.08 15.57
N ILE A 606 -17.76 -30.81 16.65
CA ILE A 606 -17.09 -30.61 17.94
C ILE A 606 -15.56 -30.71 17.87
N PRO A 607 -14.95 -31.69 17.15
CA PRO A 607 -13.49 -31.76 17.05
C PRO A 607 -12.86 -30.51 16.41
N GLU A 608 -13.52 -29.94 15.40
CA GLU A 608 -13.07 -28.71 14.73
C GLU A 608 -13.13 -27.51 15.68
N ILE A 609 -14.22 -27.40 16.45
CA ILE A 609 -14.37 -26.34 17.45
C ILE A 609 -13.31 -26.48 18.57
N GLN A 610 -13.05 -27.69 19.06
CA GLN A 610 -12.05 -27.93 20.09
C GLN A 610 -10.63 -27.60 19.60
N ALA A 611 -10.29 -27.96 18.37
CA ALA A 611 -9.01 -27.59 17.75
C ALA A 611 -8.86 -26.07 17.65
N PHE A 612 -9.91 -25.37 17.19
CA PHE A 612 -9.93 -23.91 17.13
C PHE A 612 -9.74 -23.26 18.50
N LEU A 613 -10.47 -23.72 19.53
CA LEU A 613 -10.32 -23.20 20.90
C LEU A 613 -8.88 -23.39 21.41
N GLN A 614 -8.30 -24.57 21.19
CA GLN A 614 -6.93 -24.87 21.60
C GLN A 614 -5.89 -24.00 20.90
N GLU A 615 -6.03 -23.78 19.59
CA GLU A 615 -5.15 -22.90 18.80
C GLU A 615 -5.14 -21.46 19.34
N HIS A 616 -6.29 -21.00 19.85
CA HIS A 616 -6.48 -19.67 20.39
C HIS A 616 -6.22 -19.56 21.90
N GLY A 617 -5.70 -20.64 22.51
CA GLY A 617 -5.34 -20.68 23.93
C GLY A 617 -6.52 -20.76 24.90
N ALA A 618 -7.72 -21.07 24.41
CA ALA A 618 -8.90 -21.29 25.24
C ALA A 618 -8.93 -22.73 25.78
N SER A 619 -9.49 -22.91 26.97
CA SER A 619 -9.71 -24.24 27.52
C SER A 619 -10.65 -25.06 26.61
N PRO A 620 -10.36 -26.34 26.34
CA PRO A 620 -11.29 -27.21 25.62
C PRO A 620 -12.63 -27.36 26.36
N LEU A 621 -13.72 -27.46 25.58
CA LEU A 621 -15.08 -27.67 26.07
C LEU A 621 -15.35 -29.12 26.45
#